data_AF-A0A927F5Z6-F1
#
_entry.id   AF-A0A927F5Z6-F1
#
_cell.length_a   1.000
_cell.length_b   1.000
_cell.length_c   1.000
_cell.angle_alpha   90.00
_cell.angle_beta   90.00
_cell.angle_gamma   90.00
#
_symmetry.space_group_name_H-M   'P 1'
#
loop_
_entity.id
_entity.type
_entity.pdbx_description
1 polymer ?
#
loop_
_entity_poly.entity_id
_entity_poly.type
_entity_poly.pdbx_seq_one_letter_code
_entity_poly.pdbx_strand_id
1 'polypeptide(L)' 'MKKGQAGAVRVFVLVGVSLGALLMSGCQSVEAWQKGNLAEYGMRSDRDELEGVMTAHVTFSREASTGGEGVGGGGCGCN' A
#
# COMPACT_ATOMS: atom_id res chain seq x y z
N MET A 1 29.64 32.96 -16.57
CA MET A 1 28.38 32.80 -15.80
C MET A 1 27.98 31.35 -15.47
N LYS A 2 28.76 30.30 -15.80
CA LYS A 2 28.38 28.88 -15.53
C LYS A 2 28.82 28.29 -14.17
N LYS A 3 29.73 28.95 -13.43
CA LYS A 3 30.27 28.43 -12.15
C LYS A 3 29.27 28.49 -10.98
N GLY A 4 28.32 29.43 -10.99
CA GLY A 4 27.31 29.58 -9.92
C GLY A 4 26.17 28.56 -9.97
N GLN A 5 25.81 28.07 -11.17
CA GLN A 5 24.77 27.05 -11.32
C GLN A 5 25.22 25.67 -10.81
N ALA A 6 26.50 25.32 -11.01
CA ALA A 6 27.03 24.03 -10.55
C ALA A 6 27.05 23.90 -9.00
N GLY A 7 27.28 25.01 -8.29
CA GLY A 7 27.23 25.04 -6.82
C GLY A 7 25.80 24.88 -6.29
N ALA A 8 24.85 25.63 -6.85
CA ALA A 8 23.44 25.53 -6.47
C ALA A 8 22.88 24.12 -6.75
N VAL A 9 23.18 23.52 -7.91
CA VAL A 9 22.74 22.16 -8.25
C VAL A 9 23.31 21.13 -7.27
N ARG A 10 24.58 21.24 -6.86
CA ARG A 10 25.18 20.36 -5.84
C ARG A 10 24.50 20.50 -4.48
N VAL A 11 24.19 21.73 -4.06
CA VAL A 11 23.46 21.96 -2.80
C VAL A 11 22.06 21.35 -2.87
N PHE A 12 21.32 21.55 -3.96
CA PHE A 12 19.99 20.94 -4.14
C PHE A 12 20.04 19.40 -4.16
N VAL A 13 21.05 18.80 -4.81
CA VAL A 13 21.23 17.35 -4.81
C VAL A 13 21.54 16.83 -3.40
N LEU A 14 22.43 17.49 -2.66
CA LEU A 14 22.77 17.07 -1.29
C LEU A 14 21.57 17.21 -0.34
N VAL A 15 20.82 18.30 -0.44
CA VAL A 15 19.58 18.50 0.34
C VAL A 15 18.55 17.42 -0.02
N GLY A 16 18.33 17.16 -1.32
CA GLY A 16 17.41 16.13 -1.79
C GLY A 16 17.76 14.73 -1.29
N VAL A 17 19.05 14.35 -1.35
CA VAL A 17 19.53 13.06 -0.84
C VAL A 17 19.36 12.95 0.67
N SER A 18 19.69 14.01 1.42
CA SER A 18 19.52 14.02 2.88
C SER A 18 18.05 13.90 3.29
N LEU A 19 17.14 14.58 2.58
CA LEU A 19 15.70 14.51 2.84
C LEU A 19 15.13 13.13 2.49
N GLY A 20 15.58 12.52 1.39
CA GLY A 20 15.19 11.17 0.99
C GLY A 20 15.61 10.11 2.03
N ALA A 21 16.78 10.24 2.62
CA ALA A 21 17.26 9.32 3.66
C ALA A 21 16.41 9.38 4.94
N LEU A 22 15.96 10.59 5.34
CA LEU A 22 15.10 10.76 6.52
C LEU A 22 13.73 10.08 6.36
N LEU A 23 13.17 10.08 5.15
CA LEU A 23 11.87 9.46 4.87
C LEU A 23 11.88 7.93 5.00
N MET A 24 13.05 7.29 4.85
CA MET A 24 13.19 5.83 4.95
C MET A 24 13.56 5.35 6.36
N SER A 25 13.72 6.26 7.32
CA SER A 25 14.14 5.92 8.70
C SER A 25 13.12 5.10 9.50
N GLY A 26 11.87 4.99 9.02
CA GLY A 26 10.82 4.19 9.67
C GLY A 26 10.75 2.72 9.25
N CYS A 27 11.55 2.29 8.28
CA CYS A 27 11.53 0.89 7.82
C CYS A 27 12.35 0.00 8.78
N GLN A 28 11.68 -0.71 9.67
CA GLN A 28 12.30 -1.65 10.61
C GLN A 28 11.65 -3.03 10.49
N SER A 29 12.47 -4.06 10.31
CA SER A 29 12.04 -5.45 10.46
C SER A 29 11.84 -5.76 11.94
N VAL A 30 10.62 -6.17 12.32
CA VAL A 30 10.29 -6.60 13.67
C VAL A 30 9.89 -8.08 13.68
N GLU A 31 10.30 -8.78 14.73
CA GLU A 31 10.00 -10.18 14.93
C GLU A 31 8.49 -10.43 15.04
N ALA A 32 8.04 -11.66 14.79
CA ALA A 32 6.62 -12.00 14.77
C ALA A 32 5.90 -11.65 16.09
N TRP A 33 6.52 -11.97 17.24
CA TRP A 33 5.95 -11.73 18.57
C TRP A 33 5.95 -10.26 19.00
N GLN A 34 6.78 -9.41 18.37
CA GLN A 34 6.77 -7.96 18.64
C GLN A 34 5.52 -7.27 18.08
N LYS A 35 4.79 -7.93 17.18
CA LYS A 35 3.52 -7.45 16.61
C LYS A 35 2.30 -7.82 17.46
N GLY A 36 2.49 -8.33 18.69
CA GLY A 36 1.39 -8.78 19.56
C GLY A 36 0.30 -7.73 19.80
N ASN A 37 0.68 -6.45 19.93
CA ASN A 37 -0.30 -5.35 20.09
C ASN A 37 -1.17 -5.10 18.85
N LEU A 38 -0.75 -5.56 17.67
CA LEU A 38 -1.51 -5.48 16.41
C LEU A 38 -2.20 -6.80 16.04
N ALA A 39 -2.12 -7.81 16.90
CA ALA A 39 -2.70 -9.14 16.69
C ALA A 39 -3.99 -9.36 17.51
N GLU A 40 -4.62 -8.28 17.99
CA GLU A 40 -5.89 -8.33 18.71
C GLU A 40 -6.98 -8.98 17.84
N TYR A 41 -7.91 -9.71 18.45
CA TYR A 41 -8.98 -10.40 17.72
C TYR A 41 -9.78 -9.44 16.82
N GLY A 42 -9.95 -8.18 17.24
CA GLY A 42 -10.62 -7.12 16.48
C GLY A 42 -9.91 -6.66 15.20
N MET A 43 -8.60 -6.88 15.07
CA MET A 43 -7.80 -6.48 13.90
C MET A 43 -7.69 -7.59 12.85
N ARG A 44 -8.28 -8.75 13.12
CA ARG A 44 -8.32 -9.89 12.19
C ARG A 44 -9.30 -9.60 11.06
N SER A 45 -8.84 -9.71 9.82
CA SER A 45 -9.68 -9.56 8.63
C SER A 45 -10.69 -10.69 8.46
N ASP A 46 -10.49 -11.83 9.13
CA ASP A 46 -11.34 -13.02 9.09
C ASP A 46 -12.22 -13.16 10.35
N ARG A 47 -12.35 -12.09 11.14
CA ARG A 47 -13.07 -12.13 12.42
C ARG A 47 -14.56 -12.40 12.26
N ASP A 48 -15.16 -11.82 11.21
CA ASP A 48 -16.59 -11.91 10.92
C ASP A 48 -16.79 -12.41 9.48
N GLU A 49 -17.37 -13.60 9.35
CA GLU A 49 -17.66 -14.20 8.05
C GLU A 49 -18.61 -13.32 7.20
N LEU A 50 -19.53 -12.61 7.86
CA LEU A 50 -20.48 -11.73 7.19
C LEU A 50 -19.77 -10.51 6.57
N GLU A 51 -18.71 -10.01 7.19
CA GLU A 51 -17.91 -8.90 6.67
C GLU A 51 -17.28 -9.28 5.32
N GLY A 52 -16.72 -10.49 5.22
CA GLY A 52 -16.12 -10.99 3.99
C GLY A 52 -17.15 -11.08 2.86
N VAL A 53 -18.31 -11.69 3.14
CA VAL A 53 -19.40 -11.82 2.15
C VAL A 53 -19.91 -10.45 1.69
N MET A 54 -20.11 -9.51 2.60
CA MET A 54 -20.59 -8.16 2.26
C MET A 54 -19.56 -7.35 1.48
N THR A 55 -18.27 -7.46 1.85
CA THR A 55 -17.18 -6.82 1.13
C THR A 55 -17.08 -7.36 -0.29
N ALA A 56 -17.15 -8.68 -0.47
CA ALA A 56 -17.18 -9.30 -1.78
C ALA A 56 -18.39 -8.83 -2.62
N HIS A 57 -19.58 -8.71 -2.01
CA HIS A 57 -20.78 -8.21 -2.68
C HIS A 57 -20.64 -6.75 -3.14
N VAL A 58 -20.06 -5.88 -2.30
CA VAL A 58 -19.80 -4.47 -2.64
C VAL A 58 -18.75 -4.37 -3.75
N THR A 59 -17.64 -5.11 -3.65
CA THR A 59 -16.58 -5.10 -4.67
C THR A 59 -17.10 -5.63 -5.99
N PHE A 60 -17.86 -6.73 -6.01
CA PHE A 60 -18.50 -7.22 -7.22
C PHE A 60 -19.45 -6.19 -7.83
N SER A 61 -20.25 -5.51 -7.02
CA SER A 61 -21.18 -4.49 -7.52
C SER A 61 -20.46 -3.27 -8.13
N ARG A 62 -19.28 -2.92 -7.60
CA ARG A 62 -18.52 -1.74 -8.02
C ARG A 62 -17.54 -2.04 -9.16
N GLU A 63 -17.00 -3.24 -9.18
CA GLU A 63 -15.89 -3.67 -10.03
C GLU A 63 -16.24 -4.96 -10.79
N ALA A 64 -17.52 -5.14 -11.16
CA ALA A 64 -18.04 -6.33 -11.86
C ALA A 64 -17.22 -6.78 -13.09
N SER A 65 -16.44 -5.86 -13.66
CA SER A 65 -15.51 -6.11 -14.76
C SER A 65 -14.29 -6.96 -14.40
N THR A 66 -13.85 -7.02 -13.13
CA THR A 66 -12.64 -7.75 -12.70
C THR A 66 -12.91 -9.16 -12.19
N GLY A 67 -14.18 -9.55 -11.98
CA GLY A 67 -14.56 -10.84 -11.44
C GLY A 67 -14.39 -10.92 -9.93
N GLY A 68 -15.49 -11.17 -9.21
CA GLY A 68 -15.47 -11.36 -7.75
C GLY A 68 -14.92 -12.72 -7.35
N GLU A 69 -14.71 -12.94 -6.06
CA GLU A 69 -14.34 -14.26 -5.52
C GLU A 69 -15.40 -15.31 -5.90
N GLY A 70 -15.09 -16.12 -6.93
CA GLY A 70 -15.93 -17.24 -7.37
C GLY A 70 -16.78 -17.01 -8.62
N VAL A 71 -16.78 -15.83 -9.24
CA VAL A 71 -17.48 -15.56 -10.52
C VAL A 71 -16.50 -15.07 -11.59
N GLY A 72 -16.37 -15.84 -12.66
CA GLY A 72 -15.62 -15.44 -13.86
C GLY A 72 -16.08 -14.07 -14.33
N GLY A 73 -15.12 -13.16 -14.53
CA GLY A 73 -15.33 -11.72 -14.70
C GLY A 73 -16.39 -11.33 -15.73
N GLY A 74 -17.31 -10.47 -15.30
CA GLY A 74 -18.35 -9.87 -16.14
C GLY A 74 -17.90 -8.53 -16.74
N GLY A 75 -16.69 -8.45 -17.29
CA GLY A 75 -16.22 -7.30 -18.05
C GLY A 75 -16.11 -7.67 -19.53
N CYS A 76 -16.89 -7.04 -20.41
CA CYS A 76 -16.86 -7.12 -21.89
C CYS A 76 -16.60 -8.50 -22.57
N GLY A 77 -16.62 -9.63 -21.84
CA GLY A 77 -16.46 -10.97 -22.38
C GLY A 77 -15.09 -11.30 -22.99
N CYS A 78 -13.97 -10.73 -22.50
CA CYS A 78 -12.63 -11.20 -22.87
C CYS A 78 -11.99 -12.03 -21.75
N ASN A 79 -12.58 -13.19 -21.46
CA ASN A 79 -11.88 -14.40 -21.07
C ASN A 79 -12.34 -15.53 -22.00
#